data_AF-A0A410V7T8-F1
#
_entry.id   AF-A0A410V7T8-F1
#
_cell.length_a   1.000
_cell.length_b   1.000
_cell.length_c   1.000
_cell.angle_alpha   90.00
_cell.angle_beta   90.00
_cell.angle_gamma   90.00
#
_symmetry.space_group_name_H-M   'P 1'
#
loop_
_entity.id
_entity.type
_entity.pdbx_description
1 polymer ?
#
loop_
_entity_poly.entity_id
_entity_poly.type
_entity_poly.pdbx_seq_one_letter_code
_entity_poly.pdbx_strand_id
1 'polypeptide(L)'
;MSRKNKVPLADRVAKAAEAALDARQFASAIDILVGIGWLDLEAVERWRRGQVECLEEVVRIDLPRISEALRLFRSWSVAQGLLATRTEYVARTPHRQMLRFSRSGNPAVEEAYRTHWVSPALSEKKRERLSTKTSRAPELVTVQPLNAEWKCHRCGGTGDLLMMEGPGPACLRCVGLDDLEFLPAGDALKTRRVKARSPRYAVVVRFSKTRGRYERQGLLVEPEALTDAQ
;
A
#
# COMPACT_ATOMS: atom_id res chain seq x y z
N MET A 1 -37.41 -0.95 -25.17
CA MET A 1 -36.91 -0.71 -23.79
C MET A 1 -35.39 -0.52 -23.83
N SER A 2 -34.92 0.55 -23.21
CA SER A 2 -33.64 1.23 -23.42
C SER A 2 -32.39 0.38 -23.13
N ARG A 3 -31.61 0.04 -24.18
CA ARG A 3 -30.20 -0.37 -24.05
C ARG A 3 -29.41 0.86 -23.56
N LYS A 4 -29.32 1.07 -22.25
CA LYS A 4 -28.41 2.07 -21.66
C LYS A 4 -27.02 1.83 -22.27
N ASN A 5 -26.48 2.82 -22.98
CA ASN A 5 -25.11 2.84 -23.52
C ASN A 5 -24.13 2.46 -22.40
N LYS A 6 -23.77 1.17 -22.31
CA LYS A 6 -22.69 0.73 -21.44
C LYS A 6 -21.42 1.26 -22.07
N VAL A 7 -20.80 2.25 -21.43
CA VAL A 7 -19.46 2.72 -21.83
C VAL A 7 -18.56 1.48 -21.95
N PRO A 8 -17.92 1.24 -23.11
CA PRO A 8 -17.02 0.13 -23.33
C PRO A 8 -15.99 -0.01 -22.20
N LEU A 9 -15.60 -1.24 -21.87
CA LEU A 9 -14.59 -1.48 -20.85
C LEU A 9 -13.26 -0.78 -21.20
N ALA A 10 -12.92 -0.71 -22.49
CA ALA A 10 -11.73 -0.01 -22.97
C ALA A 10 -11.72 1.47 -22.56
N ASP A 11 -12.81 2.20 -22.78
CA ASP A 11 -12.95 3.60 -22.38
C ASP A 11 -12.95 3.74 -20.85
N ARG A 12 -13.58 2.77 -20.16
CA ARG A 12 -13.45 2.44 -18.73
C ARG A 12 -12.01 2.61 -18.24
N VAL A 13 -11.17 1.76 -18.83
CA VAL A 13 -9.77 1.56 -18.48
C VAL A 13 -8.93 2.77 -18.86
N ALA A 14 -9.13 3.34 -20.06
CA ALA A 14 -8.42 4.53 -20.52
C ALA A 14 -8.64 5.71 -19.57
N LYS A 15 -9.90 6.01 -19.23
CA LYS A 15 -10.23 7.10 -18.30
C LYS A 15 -9.61 6.90 -16.91
N ALA A 16 -9.62 5.68 -16.40
CA ALA A 16 -8.99 5.36 -15.12
C ALA A 16 -7.46 5.53 -15.18
N ALA A 17 -6.83 5.13 -16.29
CA ALA A 17 -5.40 5.27 -16.51
C ALA A 17 -4.96 6.73 -16.60
N GLU A 18 -5.69 7.55 -17.36
CA GLU A 18 -5.46 9.00 -17.47
C GLU A 18 -5.55 9.68 -16.11
N ALA A 19 -6.62 9.41 -15.35
CA ALA A 19 -6.78 9.96 -14.00
C ALA A 19 -5.63 9.55 -13.06
N ALA A 20 -5.11 8.32 -13.17
CA ALA A 20 -3.96 7.86 -12.40
C ALA A 20 -2.67 8.58 -12.79
N LEU A 21 -2.43 8.78 -14.09
CA LEU A 21 -1.27 9.52 -14.60
C LEU A 21 -1.30 10.99 -14.13
N ASP A 22 -2.46 11.64 -14.18
CA ASP A 22 -2.61 13.02 -13.72
C ASP A 22 -2.33 13.14 -12.21
N ALA A 23 -2.88 12.24 -11.41
CA ALA A 23 -2.76 12.29 -9.96
C ALA A 23 -1.38 11.84 -9.44
N ARG A 24 -0.77 10.83 -10.06
CA ARG A 24 0.39 10.11 -9.51
C ARG A 24 1.61 10.08 -10.42
N GLN A 25 1.47 10.54 -11.67
CA GLN A 25 2.50 10.51 -12.72
C GLN A 25 2.84 9.09 -13.23
N PHE A 26 2.07 8.09 -12.81
CA PHE A 26 2.11 6.71 -13.31
C PHE A 26 0.73 6.07 -13.17
N ALA A 27 0.48 5.01 -13.94
CA ALA A 27 -0.69 4.16 -13.80
C ALA A 27 -0.27 2.71 -13.51
N SER A 28 -0.96 2.05 -12.59
CA SER A 28 -0.76 0.63 -12.27
C SER A 28 -2.04 -0.17 -12.41
N ALA A 29 -1.93 -1.51 -12.44
CA ALA A 29 -3.08 -2.41 -12.45
C ALA A 29 -4.07 -2.14 -11.29
N ILE A 30 -3.55 -1.81 -10.10
CA ILE A 30 -4.40 -1.47 -8.94
C ILE A 30 -5.20 -0.19 -9.22
N ASP A 31 -4.57 0.84 -9.80
CA ASP A 31 -5.27 2.10 -10.12
C ASP A 31 -6.41 1.86 -11.12
N ILE A 32 -6.20 0.97 -12.10
CA ILE A 32 -7.25 0.61 -13.07
C ILE A 32 -8.40 -0.10 -12.37
N LEU A 33 -8.12 -1.14 -11.58
CA LEU A 33 -9.15 -1.92 -10.90
C LEU A 33 -9.94 -1.08 -9.90
N VAL A 34 -9.29 -0.14 -9.21
CA VAL A 34 -9.95 0.84 -8.33
C VAL A 34 -10.76 1.85 -9.15
N GLY A 35 -10.17 2.44 -10.20
CA GLY A 35 -10.81 3.48 -11.01
C GLY A 35 -12.03 3.00 -11.79
N ILE A 36 -12.08 1.71 -12.16
CA ILE A 36 -13.27 1.08 -12.74
C ILE A 36 -14.21 0.50 -11.66
N GLY A 37 -13.87 0.58 -10.38
CA GLY A 37 -14.73 0.14 -9.27
C GLY A 37 -14.83 -1.38 -9.09
N TRP A 38 -13.84 -2.14 -9.54
CA TRP A 38 -13.76 -3.59 -9.33
C TRP A 38 -13.00 -3.96 -8.06
N LEU A 39 -12.18 -3.04 -7.54
CA LEU A 39 -11.39 -3.21 -6.33
C LEU A 39 -11.59 -2.02 -5.40
N ASP A 40 -11.78 -2.30 -4.12
CA ASP A 40 -11.96 -1.28 -3.08
C ASP A 40 -10.61 -0.92 -2.42
N LEU A 41 -10.46 0.33 -1.97
CA LEU A 41 -9.24 0.79 -1.29
C LEU A 41 -9.00 0.06 0.05
N GLU A 42 -10.05 -0.27 0.79
CA GLU A 42 -9.96 -1.05 2.02
C GLU A 42 -9.45 -2.47 1.72
N ALA A 43 -9.93 -3.07 0.63
CA ALA A 43 -9.45 -4.37 0.16
C ALA A 43 -7.96 -4.32 -0.22
N VAL A 44 -7.50 -3.26 -0.89
CA VAL A 44 -6.07 -3.04 -1.16
C VAL A 44 -5.28 -2.92 0.13
N GLU A 45 -5.77 -2.19 1.12
CA GLU A 45 -5.07 -2.03 2.40
C GLU A 45 -5.03 -3.34 3.21
N ARG A 46 -6.09 -4.16 3.16
CA ARG A 46 -6.08 -5.53 3.74
C ARG A 46 -5.03 -6.41 3.07
N TRP A 47 -4.99 -6.43 1.74
CA TRP A 47 -3.97 -7.15 0.98
C TRP A 47 -2.56 -6.63 1.29
N ARG A 48 -2.35 -5.30 1.37
CA ARG A 48 -1.07 -4.70 1.76
C ARG A 48 -0.62 -5.07 3.16
N ARG A 49 -1.54 -5.36 4.08
CA ARG A 49 -1.25 -5.88 5.43
C ARG A 49 -1.04 -7.40 5.47
N GLY A 50 -1.15 -8.10 4.34
CA GLY A 50 -1.06 -9.55 4.25
C GLY A 50 -2.27 -10.29 4.84
N GLN A 51 -3.44 -9.63 4.92
CA GLN A 51 -4.70 -10.23 5.40
C GLN A 51 -5.46 -11.01 4.33
N VAL A 52 -4.91 -11.06 3.13
CA VAL A 52 -5.44 -11.74 1.95
C VAL A 52 -4.24 -12.35 1.24
N GLU A 53 -4.35 -13.60 0.80
CA GLU A 53 -3.23 -14.33 0.20
C GLU A 53 -2.85 -13.73 -1.16
N CYS A 54 -3.85 -13.37 -1.97
CA CYS A 54 -3.64 -12.69 -3.24
C CYS A 54 -4.69 -11.61 -3.53
N LEU A 55 -4.33 -10.60 -4.34
CA LEU A 55 -5.22 -9.47 -4.62
C LEU A 55 -6.51 -9.91 -5.34
N GLU A 56 -6.44 -10.88 -6.24
CA GLU A 56 -7.58 -11.38 -7.02
C GLU A 56 -8.73 -11.92 -6.15
N GLU A 57 -8.47 -12.39 -4.93
CA GLU A 57 -9.50 -12.87 -4.00
C GLU A 57 -10.47 -11.78 -3.54
N VAL A 58 -10.03 -10.52 -3.53
CA VAL A 58 -10.84 -9.39 -3.07
C VAL A 58 -11.34 -8.50 -4.20
N VAL A 59 -11.07 -8.87 -5.45
CA VAL A 59 -11.66 -8.22 -6.62
C VAL A 59 -13.10 -8.71 -6.79
N ARG A 60 -14.03 -7.79 -7.07
CA ARG A 60 -15.48 -8.06 -7.11
C ARG A 60 -15.97 -8.65 -8.45
N ILE A 61 -15.08 -9.22 -9.25
CA ILE A 61 -15.36 -9.74 -10.60
C ILE A 61 -14.57 -11.03 -10.83
N ASP A 62 -14.89 -11.76 -11.90
CA ASP A 62 -14.22 -12.99 -12.27
C ASP A 62 -12.86 -12.77 -12.98
N LEU A 63 -11.96 -13.75 -12.85
CA LEU A 63 -10.59 -13.71 -13.37
C LEU A 63 -10.49 -13.41 -14.88
N PRO A 64 -11.36 -13.94 -15.77
CA PRO A 64 -11.32 -13.61 -17.19
C PRO A 64 -11.53 -12.12 -17.47
N ARG A 65 -12.44 -11.46 -16.73
CA ARG A 65 -12.71 -10.03 -16.87
C ARG A 65 -11.56 -9.18 -16.36
N ILE A 66 -10.92 -9.60 -15.26
CA ILE A 66 -9.69 -8.96 -14.78
C ILE A 66 -8.60 -9.03 -15.85
N SER A 67 -8.37 -10.23 -16.41
CA SER A 67 -7.39 -10.44 -17.48
C SER A 67 -7.69 -9.60 -18.73
N GLU A 68 -8.97 -9.45 -19.08
CA GLU A 68 -9.43 -8.57 -20.16
C GLU A 68 -9.06 -7.11 -19.90
N ALA A 69 -9.35 -6.60 -18.70
CA ALA A 69 -9.02 -5.23 -18.32
C ALA A 69 -7.51 -4.97 -18.33
N LEU A 70 -6.69 -5.88 -17.81
CA LEU A 70 -5.23 -5.74 -17.81
C LEU A 70 -4.64 -5.76 -19.23
N ARG A 71 -5.18 -6.59 -20.12
CA ARG A 71 -4.78 -6.60 -21.54
C ARG A 71 -5.16 -5.30 -22.25
N LEU A 72 -6.37 -4.79 -22.02
CA LEU A 72 -6.80 -3.49 -22.55
C LEU A 72 -5.92 -2.36 -22.02
N PHE A 73 -5.60 -2.37 -20.72
CA PHE A 73 -4.71 -1.40 -20.10
C PHE A 73 -3.31 -1.42 -20.70
N ARG A 74 -2.72 -2.60 -20.88
CA ARG A 74 -1.42 -2.76 -21.55
C ARG A 74 -1.46 -2.24 -22.98
N SER A 75 -2.48 -2.62 -23.75
CA SER A 75 -2.63 -2.17 -25.15
C SER A 75 -2.74 -0.65 -25.24
N TRP A 76 -3.56 -0.04 -24.37
CA TRP A 76 -3.71 1.40 -24.30
C TRP A 76 -2.39 2.09 -23.90
N SER A 77 -1.68 1.56 -22.90
CA SER A 77 -0.42 2.16 -22.42
C SER A 77 0.67 2.14 -23.48
N VAL A 78 0.76 1.05 -24.26
CA VAL A 78 1.69 0.95 -25.40
C VAL A 78 1.29 1.94 -26.51
N ALA A 79 -0.01 2.06 -26.82
CA ALA A 79 -0.49 3.02 -27.82
C ALA A 79 -0.21 4.48 -27.42
N GLN A 80 -0.20 4.79 -26.12
CA GLN A 80 0.18 6.09 -25.59
C GLN A 80 1.71 6.30 -25.46
N GLY A 81 2.53 5.31 -25.86
CA GLY A 81 3.98 5.40 -25.76
C GLY A 81 4.52 5.45 -24.33
N LEU A 82 3.78 4.90 -23.36
CA LEU A 82 4.20 4.87 -21.96
C LEU A 82 5.34 3.87 -21.75
N LEU A 83 6.20 4.17 -20.78
CA LEU A 83 7.32 3.30 -20.42
C LEU A 83 6.89 2.35 -19.30
N ALA A 84 7.12 1.06 -19.52
CA ALA A 84 6.92 0.03 -18.51
C ALA A 84 8.06 0.06 -17.49
N THR A 85 7.72 0.04 -16.21
CA THR A 85 8.68 -0.06 -15.10
C THR A 85 8.14 -1.04 -14.07
N ARG A 86 8.95 -2.04 -13.73
CA ARG A 86 8.58 -3.03 -12.72
C ARG A 86 8.67 -2.42 -11.33
N THR A 87 7.67 -2.70 -10.49
CA THR A 87 7.61 -2.28 -9.09
C THR A 87 7.45 -3.48 -8.16
N GLU A 88 8.23 -3.49 -7.09
CA GLU A 88 8.12 -4.53 -6.05
C GLU A 88 7.05 -4.17 -5.02
N TYR A 89 6.22 -5.15 -4.68
CA TYR A 89 5.15 -5.01 -3.69
C TYR A 89 5.45 -5.91 -2.49
N VAL A 90 5.78 -5.29 -1.36
CA VAL A 90 6.00 -5.98 -0.08
C VAL A 90 4.94 -5.60 0.93
N ALA A 91 4.62 -6.52 1.83
CA ALA A 91 3.64 -6.29 2.87
C ALA A 91 4.08 -5.15 3.81
N ARG A 92 3.08 -4.46 4.37
CA ARG A 92 3.24 -3.46 5.43
C ARG A 92 3.35 -4.14 6.81
N THR A 93 4.21 -5.15 6.89
CA THR A 93 4.58 -5.87 8.11
C THR A 93 6.10 -5.80 8.28
N PRO A 94 6.65 -5.99 9.49
CA PRO A 94 8.10 -5.93 9.70
C PRO A 94 8.88 -6.94 8.84
N HIS A 95 8.30 -8.10 8.54
CA HIS A 95 8.92 -9.14 7.71
C HIS A 95 8.95 -8.83 6.20
N ARG A 96 8.22 -7.82 5.72
CA ARG A 96 8.23 -7.37 4.31
C ARG A 96 8.07 -8.49 3.28
N GLN A 97 7.21 -9.48 3.58
CA GLN A 97 6.93 -10.58 2.65
C GLN A 97 6.43 -10.06 1.30
N MET A 98 6.83 -10.72 0.22
CA MET A 98 6.42 -10.37 -1.13
C MET A 98 4.91 -10.61 -1.29
N LEU A 99 4.17 -9.60 -1.74
CA LEU A 99 2.73 -9.72 -1.98
C LEU A 99 2.45 -10.40 -3.30
N ARG A 100 1.46 -11.29 -3.32
CA ARG A 100 1.00 -11.98 -4.51
C ARG A 100 -0.24 -11.30 -5.07
N PHE A 101 -0.33 -11.17 -6.39
CA PHE A 101 -1.52 -10.60 -7.03
C PHE A 101 -2.52 -11.66 -7.43
N SER A 102 -2.03 -12.75 -8.01
CA SER A 102 -2.85 -13.74 -8.67
C SER A 102 -3.00 -15.03 -7.87
N ARG A 103 -4.15 -15.69 -8.00
CA ARG A 103 -4.36 -17.01 -7.38
C ARG A 103 -3.50 -18.08 -8.04
N SER A 104 -3.31 -17.96 -9.35
CA SER A 104 -2.50 -18.89 -10.14
C SER A 104 -1.00 -18.82 -9.81
N GLY A 105 -0.51 -17.65 -9.37
CA GLY A 105 0.92 -17.42 -9.19
C GLY A 105 1.73 -17.41 -10.49
N ASN A 106 1.06 -17.34 -11.65
CA ASN A 106 1.74 -17.34 -12.94
C ASN A 106 2.68 -16.12 -13.05
N PRO A 107 3.99 -16.29 -13.29
CA PRO A 107 4.94 -15.19 -13.35
C PRO A 107 4.58 -14.08 -14.34
N ALA A 108 3.97 -14.42 -15.48
CA ALA A 108 3.56 -13.43 -16.47
C ALA A 108 2.37 -12.58 -15.99
N VAL A 109 1.45 -13.18 -15.23
CA VAL A 109 0.32 -12.46 -14.61
C VAL A 109 0.83 -11.56 -13.50
N GLU A 110 1.71 -12.07 -12.64
CA GLU A 110 2.35 -11.28 -11.57
C GLU A 110 3.12 -10.07 -12.14
N GLU A 111 3.87 -10.26 -13.22
CA GLU A 111 4.60 -9.17 -13.88
C GLU A 111 3.63 -8.12 -14.46
N ALA A 112 2.50 -8.54 -15.04
CA ALA A 112 1.49 -7.61 -15.55
C ALA A 112 0.90 -6.72 -14.44
N TYR A 113 0.70 -7.26 -13.23
CA TYR A 113 0.26 -6.46 -12.08
C TYR A 113 1.37 -5.54 -11.52
N ARG A 114 2.62 -6.00 -11.56
CA ARG A 114 3.79 -5.26 -11.06
C ARG A 114 4.28 -4.17 -12.00
N THR A 115 3.86 -4.20 -13.25
CA THR A 115 4.20 -3.19 -14.24
C THR A 115 3.46 -1.89 -13.97
N HIS A 116 4.22 -0.82 -13.75
CA HIS A 116 3.74 0.55 -13.72
C HIS A 116 4.07 1.22 -15.04
N TRP A 117 3.10 1.98 -15.57
CA TRP A 117 3.25 2.70 -16.82
C TRP A 117 3.46 4.18 -16.52
N VAL A 118 4.58 4.72 -17.00
CA VAL A 118 5.04 6.07 -16.68
C VAL A 118 5.11 6.91 -17.96
N SER A 119 4.73 8.18 -17.87
CA SER A 119 4.80 9.10 -19.00
C SER A 119 6.25 9.34 -19.45
N PRO A 120 6.53 9.29 -20.77
CA PRO A 120 7.86 9.59 -21.30
C PRO A 120 8.24 11.07 -21.15
N ALA A 121 7.28 11.97 -20.92
CA ALA A 121 7.50 13.40 -20.72
C ALA A 121 8.28 13.71 -19.43
N LEU A 122 8.36 12.78 -18.48
CA LEU A 122 9.19 12.92 -17.29
C LEU A 122 10.66 12.70 -17.63
N SER A 123 11.55 13.54 -17.12
CA SER A 123 12.99 13.29 -17.24
C SER A 123 13.37 11.94 -16.62
N GLU A 124 14.45 11.33 -17.13
CA GLU A 124 14.93 10.03 -16.64
C GLU A 124 15.15 10.01 -15.13
N LYS A 125 15.80 11.04 -14.59
CA LYS A 125 16.01 11.23 -13.15
C LYS A 125 14.69 11.28 -12.36
N LYS A 126 13.63 11.85 -12.92
CA LYS A 126 12.30 11.89 -12.27
C LYS A 126 11.63 10.52 -12.33
N ARG A 127 11.79 9.77 -13.41
CA ARG A 127 11.30 8.39 -13.55
C ARG A 127 11.98 7.44 -12.58
N GLU A 128 13.30 7.52 -12.46
CA GLU A 128 14.07 6.71 -11.51
C GLU A 128 13.62 6.99 -10.07
N ARG A 129 13.55 8.28 -9.68
CA ARG A 129 13.03 8.68 -8.36
C ARG A 129 11.62 8.17 -8.10
N LEU A 130 10.75 8.16 -9.12
CA LEU A 130 9.39 7.65 -9.00
C LEU A 130 9.40 6.14 -8.78
N SER A 131 10.18 5.39 -9.56
CA SER A 131 10.36 3.95 -9.42
C SER A 131 10.88 3.57 -8.03
N THR A 132 11.95 4.23 -7.56
CA THR A 132 12.50 4.02 -6.22
C THR A 132 11.48 4.34 -5.14
N LYS A 133 10.74 5.45 -5.28
CA LYS A 133 9.72 5.85 -4.30
C LYS A 133 8.58 4.84 -4.23
N THR A 134 8.12 4.35 -5.38
CA THR A 134 6.97 3.44 -5.44
C THR A 134 7.33 2.01 -5.04
N SER A 135 8.57 1.59 -5.31
CA SER A 135 9.10 0.29 -4.87
C SER A 135 9.57 0.29 -3.41
N ARG A 136 9.66 1.47 -2.77
CA ARG A 136 10.05 1.56 -1.35
C ARG A 136 9.00 0.87 -0.48
N ALA A 137 9.48 0.06 0.46
CA ALA A 137 8.61 -0.58 1.44
C ALA A 137 7.73 0.46 2.17
N PRO A 138 6.42 0.20 2.30
CA PRO A 138 5.50 1.14 2.91
C PRO A 138 5.85 1.34 4.40
N GLU A 139 5.60 2.54 4.92
CA GLU A 139 5.82 2.82 6.35
C GLU A 139 4.99 1.87 7.21
N LEU A 140 5.61 1.31 8.25
CA LEU A 140 4.88 0.52 9.24
C LEU A 140 3.94 1.44 10.02
N VAL A 141 2.79 0.90 10.41
CA VAL A 141 1.78 1.64 11.17
C VAL A 141 1.40 0.82 12.39
N THR A 142 1.52 1.43 13.56
CA THR A 142 1.01 0.90 14.83
C THR A 142 -0.15 1.76 15.30
N VAL A 143 -1.13 1.12 15.92
CA VAL A 143 -2.36 1.74 16.39
C VAL A 143 -2.33 1.79 17.89
N GLN A 144 -2.55 2.98 18.45
CA GLN A 144 -2.95 3.15 19.83
C GLN A 144 -4.45 2.85 19.91
N PRO A 145 -4.86 1.73 20.52
CA PRO A 145 -6.24 1.30 20.53
C PRO A 145 -7.08 2.22 21.44
N LEU A 146 -8.37 2.31 21.15
CA LEU A 146 -9.31 3.01 22.02
C LEU A 146 -9.81 2.14 23.17
N ASN A 147 -9.78 0.82 23.00
CA ASN A 147 -10.11 -0.17 24.01
C ASN A 147 -8.86 -1.01 24.33
N ALA A 148 -8.53 -1.15 25.61
CA ALA A 148 -7.40 -1.96 26.08
C ALA A 148 -7.66 -3.48 26.03
N GLU A 149 -8.92 -3.91 25.87
CA GLU A 149 -9.32 -5.33 25.91
C GLU A 149 -9.06 -6.12 24.62
N TRP A 150 -8.21 -5.61 23.72
CA TRP A 150 -7.84 -6.35 22.52
C TRP A 150 -6.87 -7.50 22.86
N LYS A 151 -6.85 -8.54 22.03
CA LYS A 151 -5.96 -9.70 22.19
C LYS A 151 -5.11 -9.90 20.95
N CYS A 152 -3.81 -10.05 21.16
CA CYS A 152 -2.86 -10.42 20.13
C CYS A 152 -3.25 -11.78 19.54
N HIS A 153 -3.41 -11.85 18.23
CA HIS A 153 -3.79 -13.09 17.55
C HIS A 153 -2.71 -14.19 17.64
N ARG A 154 -1.44 -13.82 17.89
CA ARG A 154 -0.32 -14.78 17.97
C ARG A 154 -0.14 -15.38 19.37
N CYS A 155 -0.29 -14.58 20.43
CA CYS A 155 0.04 -14.99 21.79
C CYS A 155 -1.09 -14.81 22.82
N GLY A 156 -2.22 -14.20 22.43
CA GLY A 156 -3.35 -13.92 23.33
C GLY A 156 -3.16 -12.75 24.31
N GLY A 157 -1.96 -12.15 24.40
CA GLY A 157 -1.67 -11.00 25.25
C GLY A 157 -2.23 -9.67 24.75
N THR A 158 -1.92 -8.56 25.42
CA THR A 158 -2.34 -7.18 25.08
C THR A 158 -1.17 -6.19 25.21
N GLY A 159 -1.42 -4.90 25.01
CA GLY A 159 -0.46 -3.80 25.17
C GLY A 159 -1.03 -2.44 24.76
N ASP A 160 -0.21 -1.40 24.92
CA ASP A 160 -0.60 -0.01 24.61
C ASP A 160 -0.66 0.29 23.10
N LEU A 161 0.05 -0.49 22.31
CA LEU A 161 0.12 -0.38 20.86
C LEU A 161 -0.04 -1.76 20.22
N LEU A 162 -0.70 -1.77 19.07
CA LEU A 162 -0.87 -2.97 18.25
C LEU A 162 -0.51 -2.68 16.80
N MET A 163 -0.17 -3.71 16.05
CA MET A 163 -0.10 -3.66 14.58
C MET A 163 -1.18 -4.57 14.00
N MET A 164 -1.82 -4.13 12.93
CA MET A 164 -2.77 -4.98 12.21
C MET A 164 -2.02 -5.88 11.22
N GLU A 165 -2.12 -7.20 11.40
CA GLU A 165 -1.51 -8.22 10.53
C GLU A 165 -2.56 -9.21 9.98
N GLY A 166 -2.07 -10.22 9.26
CA GLY A 166 -2.80 -11.21 8.46
C GLY A 166 -4.01 -11.91 9.11
N PRO A 167 -4.03 -12.20 10.42
CA PRO A 167 -5.20 -12.76 11.11
C PRO A 167 -5.90 -11.81 12.09
N GLY A 168 -5.33 -10.64 12.39
CA GLY A 168 -5.85 -9.74 13.43
C GLY A 168 -4.79 -8.83 14.04
N PRO A 169 -5.09 -8.18 15.18
CA PRO A 169 -4.13 -7.34 15.88
C PRO A 169 -2.98 -8.18 16.45
N ALA A 170 -1.76 -7.63 16.44
CA ALA A 170 -0.56 -8.25 16.97
C ALA A 170 0.15 -7.26 17.91
N CYS A 171 0.65 -7.75 19.05
CA CYS A 171 1.45 -6.91 19.95
C CYS A 171 2.85 -6.65 19.40
N LEU A 172 3.47 -5.56 19.85
CA LEU A 172 4.80 -5.13 19.39
C LEU A 172 5.85 -6.23 19.51
N ARG A 173 5.80 -7.03 20.59
CA ARG A 173 6.71 -8.17 20.79
C ARG A 173 6.58 -9.21 19.69
N CYS A 174 5.35 -9.62 19.39
CA CYS A 174 5.13 -10.66 18.38
C CYS A 174 5.47 -10.20 16.96
N VAL A 175 5.54 -8.89 16.71
CA VAL A 175 5.96 -8.31 15.42
C VAL A 175 7.41 -7.80 15.44
N GLY A 176 8.14 -7.95 16.56
CA GLY A 176 9.55 -7.54 16.69
C GLY A 176 9.78 -6.03 16.67
N LEU A 177 8.91 -5.28 17.36
CA LEU A 177 8.98 -3.81 17.50
C LEU A 177 8.90 -3.36 18.97
N ASP A 178 9.00 -4.27 19.94
CA ASP A 178 8.90 -3.94 21.38
C ASP A 178 10.17 -3.31 21.96
N ASP A 179 11.25 -3.34 21.21
CA ASP A 179 12.51 -2.65 21.50
C ASP A 179 12.55 -1.21 20.99
N LEU A 180 11.51 -0.75 20.28
CA LEU A 180 11.43 0.62 19.78
C LEU A 180 10.86 1.58 20.83
N GLU A 181 11.42 2.78 20.87
CA GLU A 181 10.98 3.87 21.74
C GLU A 181 9.99 4.81 21.06
N PHE A 182 9.02 5.30 21.83
CA PHE A 182 8.00 6.21 21.33
C PHE A 182 8.47 7.68 21.38
N LEU A 183 8.63 8.27 20.20
CA LEU A 183 8.78 9.71 20.00
C LEU A 183 7.40 10.34 19.75
N PRO A 184 6.84 11.13 20.68
CA PRO A 184 5.59 11.84 20.46
C PRO A 184 5.69 12.84 19.32
N ALA A 185 4.56 13.13 18.67
CA ALA A 185 4.47 14.21 17.70
C ALA A 185 4.83 15.55 18.34
N GLY A 186 5.54 16.38 17.59
CA GLY A 186 6.05 17.66 18.07
C GLY A 186 6.95 18.29 17.01
N ASP A 187 8.21 18.52 17.36
CA ASP A 187 9.18 19.09 16.44
C ASP A 187 9.37 18.23 15.17
N ALA A 188 8.99 18.81 14.03
CA ALA A 188 9.08 18.19 12.72
C ALA A 188 10.53 17.95 12.28
N LEU A 189 11.48 18.82 12.66
CA LEU A 189 12.90 18.66 12.33
C LEU A 189 13.50 17.47 13.09
N LYS A 190 13.25 17.41 14.40
CA LYS A 190 13.62 16.25 15.23
C LYS A 190 13.02 14.96 14.70
N THR A 191 11.71 14.94 14.43
CA THR A 191 11.01 13.76 13.90
C THR A 191 11.62 13.29 12.57
N ARG A 192 11.94 14.21 11.65
CA ARG A 192 12.56 13.88 10.36
C ARG A 192 13.98 13.32 10.54
N ARG A 193 14.79 13.93 11.41
CA ARG A 193 16.17 13.52 11.68
C ARG A 193 16.24 12.13 12.31
N VAL A 194 15.47 11.90 13.37
CA VAL A 194 15.38 10.61 14.06
C VAL A 194 14.90 9.53 13.09
N LYS A 195 13.82 9.79 12.35
CA LYS A 195 13.30 8.84 11.35
C LYS A 195 14.32 8.49 10.26
N ALA A 196 15.13 9.46 9.83
CA ALA A 196 16.14 9.23 8.80
C ALA A 196 17.30 8.36 9.30
N ARG A 197 17.58 8.38 10.60
CA ARG A 197 18.65 7.60 11.24
C ARG A 197 18.18 6.24 11.75
N SER A 198 16.90 6.06 12.00
CA SER A 198 16.31 4.82 12.51
C SER A 198 16.10 3.79 11.38
N PRO A 199 16.85 2.67 11.35
CA PRO A 199 16.66 1.57 10.41
C PRO A 199 15.23 1.00 10.46
N ARG A 200 14.72 0.75 11.67
CA ARG A 200 13.33 0.35 11.92
C ARG A 200 12.56 1.51 12.50
N TYR A 201 11.35 1.74 12.00
CA TYR A 201 10.42 2.69 12.60
C TYR A 201 8.97 2.33 12.25
N ALA A 202 8.03 2.76 13.07
CA ALA A 202 6.61 2.64 12.80
C ALA A 202 5.85 3.91 13.19
N VAL A 203 4.95 4.38 12.34
CA VAL A 203 4.10 5.53 12.63
C VAL A 203 3.02 5.12 13.61
N VAL A 204 2.92 5.82 14.73
CA VAL A 204 1.85 5.60 15.71
C VAL A 204 0.65 6.45 15.34
N VAL A 205 -0.52 5.82 15.25
CA VAL A 205 -1.81 6.50 14.99
C VAL A 205 -2.83 6.16 16.06
N ARG A 206 -3.78 7.05 16.29
CA ARG A 206 -4.93 6.83 17.18
C ARG A 206 -6.21 7.27 16.48
N PHE A 207 -7.29 6.51 16.64
CA PHE A 207 -8.58 6.89 16.07
C PHE A 207 -9.18 8.05 16.85
N SER A 208 -9.50 9.15 16.15
CA SER A 208 -10.21 10.29 16.72
C SER A 208 -11.71 10.09 16.54
N LYS A 209 -12.43 9.85 17.64
CA LYS A 209 -13.90 9.68 17.61
C LYS A 209 -14.60 10.93 17.10
N THR A 210 -14.09 12.11 17.43
CA THR A 210 -14.69 13.39 17.01
C THR A 210 -14.50 13.66 15.53
N ARG A 211 -13.37 13.27 14.94
CA ARG A 211 -13.07 13.49 13.51
C ARG A 211 -13.32 12.29 12.62
N GLY A 212 -13.71 11.14 13.18
CA GLY A 212 -14.01 9.91 12.44
C GLY A 212 -12.83 9.34 11.65
N ARG A 213 -11.59 9.62 12.05
CA ARG A 213 -10.38 9.20 11.32
C ARG A 213 -9.19 8.95 12.23
N TYR A 214 -8.19 8.21 11.72
CA TYR A 214 -6.90 8.04 12.39
C TYR A 214 -6.05 9.30 12.31
N GLU A 215 -5.45 9.66 13.44
CA GLU A 215 -4.55 10.80 13.58
C GLU A 215 -3.18 10.33 14.06
N ARG A 216 -2.13 10.86 13.44
CA ARG A 216 -0.76 10.56 13.82
C ARG A 216 -0.47 11.10 15.23
N GLN A 217 0.04 10.22 16.11
CA GLN A 217 0.42 10.55 17.48
C GLN A 217 1.93 10.68 17.66
N GLY A 218 2.72 10.04 16.79
CA GLY A 218 4.18 10.03 16.93
C GLY A 218 4.85 9.00 16.03
N LEU A 219 5.99 8.48 16.48
CA LEU A 219 6.81 7.51 15.77
C LEU A 219 7.47 6.56 16.80
N LEU A 220 7.43 5.26 16.55
CA LEU A 220 8.33 4.30 17.18
C LEU A 220 9.65 4.26 16.42
N VAL A 221 10.77 4.36 17.11
CA VAL A 221 12.13 4.44 16.55
C VAL A 221 13.12 3.67 17.41
N GLU A 222 14.27 3.34 16.85
CA GLU A 222 15.34 2.70 17.62
C GLU A 222 15.91 3.70 18.66
N PRO A 223 16.18 3.27 19.91
CA PRO A 223 16.70 4.13 20.97
C PRO A 223 17.97 4.92 20.58
N GLU A 224 18.86 4.29 19.81
CA GLU A 224 20.10 4.89 19.34
C GLU A 224 19.82 6.13 18.45
N ALA A 225 18.77 6.06 17.63
CA ALA A 225 18.38 7.17 16.76
C ALA A 225 17.85 8.39 17.53
N LEU A 226 17.37 8.20 18.77
CA LEU A 226 16.92 9.28 19.64
C LEU A 226 18.11 9.98 20.33
N THR A 227 19.07 9.20 20.80
CA THR A 227 20.28 9.71 21.47
C THR A 227 21.11 10.58 20.53
N ASP A 228 21.31 10.13 19.29
CA ASP A 228 22.08 10.88 18.29
C ASP A 228 21.42 12.19 17.83
N ALA A 229 20.12 12.35 18.11
CA ALA A 229 19.29 13.46 17.64
C ALA A 229 18.94 14.49 18.72
N GLN A 230 19.49 14.34 19.94
CA GLN A 230 19.58 15.44 20.92
C GLN A 230 20.52 16.53 20.41
#